data_AF-A0A9W4HI57-F1
#
_entry.id   AF-A0A9W4HI57-F1
#
_cell.length_a   1.000
_cell.length_b   1.000
_cell.length_c   1.000
_cell.angle_alpha   90.00
_cell.angle_beta   90.00
_cell.angle_gamma   90.00
#
_symmetry.space_group_name_H-M   'P 1'
#
loop_
_entity.id
_entity.type
_entity.pdbx_description
1 polymer ?
#
loop_
_entity_poly.entity_id
_entity_poly.type
_entity_poly.pdbx_seq_one_letter_code
_entity_poly.pdbx_strand_id
1 'polypeptide(L)'
;MLFFSFFKTLTNQTVTIELKNDIRIRGILKSVDQYLNIKLDDIEVLDLAKYPHLSSVKNMFIRGSVVRYVMLPRSEVDVGLLEDATRRGELRIVPQAELLRSVHVPVSLKIPTRVAAMNYHSNQY
;
A
#
# COMPACT_ATOMS: atom_id res chain seq x y z
N MET A 1 9.40 5.21 -0.26
CA MET A 1 8.90 4.20 -1.23
C MET A 1 7.37 4.08 -1.19
N LEU A 2 6.65 5.19 -0.98
CA LEU A 2 5.20 5.19 -0.74
C LEU A 2 4.40 4.46 -1.82
N PHE A 3 4.57 4.85 -3.08
CA PHE A 3 3.79 4.30 -4.20
C PHE A 3 4.14 2.85 -4.53
N PHE A 4 5.39 2.45 -4.37
CA PHE A 4 5.77 1.04 -4.50
C PHE A 4 5.03 0.18 -3.48
N SER A 5 5.06 0.57 -2.20
CA SER A 5 4.32 -0.13 -1.15
C SER A 5 2.81 -0.12 -1.41
N PHE A 6 2.25 1.02 -1.81
CA PHE A 6 0.83 1.14 -2.15
C PHE A 6 0.42 0.19 -3.29
N PHE A 7 1.12 0.19 -4.42
CA PHE A 7 0.77 -0.72 -5.52
C PHE A 7 0.93 -2.20 -5.16
N LYS A 8 1.83 -2.54 -4.22
CA LYS A 8 1.89 -3.92 -3.70
C LYS A 8 0.61 -4.33 -2.97
N THR A 9 -0.10 -3.42 -2.29
CA THR A 9 -1.38 -3.77 -1.64
C THR A 9 -2.49 -4.07 -2.63
N LEU A 10 -2.33 -3.66 -3.90
CA LEU A 10 -3.29 -3.87 -4.98
C LEU A 10 -2.97 -5.09 -5.85
N THR A 11 -2.02 -5.94 -5.43
CA THR A 11 -1.68 -7.16 -6.16
C THR A 11 -2.92 -8.07 -6.24
N ASN A 12 -3.14 -8.63 -7.42
CA ASN A 12 -4.31 -9.41 -7.84
C ASN A 12 -5.61 -8.62 -8.04
N GLN A 13 -5.58 -7.29 -7.96
CA GLN A 13 -6.74 -6.46 -8.32
C GLN A 13 -6.74 -6.07 -9.79
N THR A 14 -7.93 -5.93 -10.35
CA THR A 14 -8.12 -5.41 -11.71
C THR A 14 -7.88 -3.91 -11.73
N VAL A 15 -6.98 -3.47 -12.60
CA VAL A 15 -6.63 -2.06 -12.79
C VAL A 15 -6.73 -1.70 -14.27
N THR A 16 -6.91 -0.42 -14.58
CA THR A 16 -6.79 0.09 -15.94
C THR A 16 -5.60 1.06 -16.01
N ILE A 17 -4.69 0.81 -16.93
CA ILE A 17 -3.49 1.61 -17.13
C ILE A 17 -3.65 2.40 -18.43
N GLU A 18 -3.44 3.71 -18.33
CA GLU A 18 -3.30 4.58 -19.49
C GLU A 18 -1.82 4.91 -19.70
N LEU A 19 -1.32 4.63 -20.89
CA LEU A 19 0.05 4.94 -21.30
C LEU A 19 0.15 6.36 -21.87
N LYS A 20 1.37 6.91 -21.90
CA LYS A 20 1.65 8.24 -22.47
C LYS A 20 1.34 8.38 -23.96
N ASN A 21 1.12 7.28 -24.67
CA ASN A 21 0.69 7.22 -26.07
C ASN A 21 -0.81 6.90 -26.21
N ASP A 22 -1.58 7.12 -25.15
CA ASP A 22 -3.05 7.00 -25.08
C ASP A 22 -3.59 5.57 -25.18
N ILE A 23 -2.73 4.55 -25.18
CA ILE A 23 -3.20 3.16 -25.11
C ILE A 23 -3.73 2.90 -23.70
N ARG A 24 -4.95 2.38 -23.61
CA ARG A 24 -5.60 1.98 -22.36
C ARG A 24 -5.72 0.47 -22.27
N ILE A 25 -5.22 -0.08 -21.16
CA ILE A 25 -5.06 -1.51 -20.94
C ILE A 25 -5.66 -1.85 -19.60
N ARG A 26 -6.71 -2.67 -19.61
CA ARG A 26 -7.29 -3.26 -18.39
C ARG A 26 -6.63 -4.61 -18.14
N GLY A 27 -6.38 -4.97 -16.89
CA GLY A 27 -5.81 -6.28 -16.56
C GLY A 27 -5.62 -6.47 -15.06
N ILE A 28 -5.16 -7.66 -14.66
CA ILE A 28 -4.92 -8.01 -13.27
C ILE A 28 -3.48 -7.64 -12.89
N LEU A 29 -3.30 -6.78 -11.88
CA LEU A 29 -1.98 -6.40 -11.40
C LEU A 29 -1.29 -7.59 -10.72
N LYS A 30 -0.20 -8.11 -11.31
CA LYS A 30 0.53 -9.25 -10.74
C LYS A 30 1.77 -8.87 -9.95
N SER A 31 2.47 -7.83 -10.38
CA SER A 31 3.64 -7.35 -9.66
C SER A 31 3.95 -5.91 -10.03
N VAL A 32 4.55 -5.21 -9.07
CA VAL A 32 5.16 -3.90 -9.23
C VAL A 32 6.58 -3.92 -8.67
N ASP A 33 7.50 -3.16 -9.25
CA ASP A 33 8.84 -2.97 -8.71
C ASP A 33 9.09 -1.53 -8.21
N GLN A 34 10.29 -1.26 -7.70
CA GLN A 34 10.67 0.05 -7.17
C GLN A 34 10.65 1.19 -8.20
N TYR A 35 10.74 0.87 -9.50
CA TYR A 35 10.64 1.83 -10.60
C TYR A 35 9.21 1.96 -11.13
N LEU A 36 8.26 1.32 -10.44
CA LEU A 36 6.86 1.23 -10.82
C LEU A 36 6.67 0.57 -12.19
N ASN A 37 7.57 -0.32 -12.58
CA ASN A 37 7.29 -1.22 -13.70
C ASN A 37 6.19 -2.20 -13.26
N ILE A 38 5.24 -2.46 -14.14
CA ILE A 38 4.01 -3.18 -13.81
C ILE A 38 3.89 -4.42 -14.70
N LYS A 39 3.60 -5.56 -14.08
CA LYS A 39 3.16 -6.77 -14.79
C LYS A 39 1.65 -6.91 -14.66
N LEU A 40 0.97 -7.02 -15.80
CA LEU A 40 -0.44 -7.37 -15.89
C LEU A 40 -0.60 -8.76 -16.50
N ASP A 41 -1.55 -9.53 -15.98
CA ASP A 41 -2.08 -10.74 -16.62
C ASP A 41 -3.55 -10.53 -17.01
N ASP A 42 -4.08 -11.41 -17.85
CA ASP A 42 -5.47 -11.40 -18.34
C ASP A 42 -5.89 -10.02 -18.86
N ILE A 43 -5.07 -9.47 -19.77
CA ILE A 43 -5.25 -8.11 -20.25
C ILE A 43 -6.32 -7.98 -21.34
N GLU A 44 -6.91 -6.79 -21.41
CA GLU A 44 -7.82 -6.33 -22.44
C GLU A 44 -7.44 -4.91 -22.85
N VAL A 45 -7.21 -4.71 -24.14
CA VAL A 45 -6.97 -3.37 -24.70
C VAL A 45 -8.31 -2.73 -25.02
N LEU A 46 -8.64 -1.61 -24.35
CA LEU A 46 -9.97 -1.01 -24.45
C LEU A 46 -10.30 -0.49 -25.86
N ASP A 47 -9.28 -0.01 -26.59
CA ASP A 47 -9.43 0.54 -27.94
C ASP A 47 -8.82 -0.43 -28.99
N LEU A 48 -9.13 -1.73 -28.88
CA LEU A 48 -8.48 -2.79 -29.69
C LEU A 48 -8.58 -2.57 -31.20
N ALA A 49 -9.67 -1.97 -31.70
CA ALA A 49 -9.84 -1.66 -33.11
C ALA A 49 -8.76 -0.71 -33.66
N LYS A 50 -8.25 0.21 -32.81
CA LYS A 50 -7.15 1.13 -33.16
C LYS A 50 -5.78 0.46 -33.06
N TYR A 51 -5.67 -0.61 -32.28
CA TYR A 51 -4.42 -1.32 -31.98
C TYR A 51 -4.55 -2.83 -32.21
N PRO A 52 -4.91 -3.29 -33.42
CA PRO A 52 -5.22 -4.70 -33.69
C PRO A 52 -4.02 -5.64 -33.47
N HIS A 53 -2.80 -5.11 -33.57
CA HIS A 53 -1.56 -5.84 -33.28
C HIS A 53 -1.44 -6.32 -31.82
N LEU A 54 -2.27 -5.79 -30.90
CA LEU A 54 -2.30 -6.20 -29.49
C LEU A 54 -3.34 -7.29 -29.18
N SER A 55 -4.13 -7.73 -30.17
CA SER A 55 -5.25 -8.68 -29.99
C SER A 55 -4.88 -10.04 -29.40
N SER A 56 -3.65 -10.50 -29.63
CA SER A 56 -3.18 -11.80 -29.14
C SER A 56 -2.46 -11.73 -27.79
N VAL A 57 -2.23 -10.52 -27.25
CA VAL A 57 -1.44 -10.34 -26.03
C VAL A 57 -2.32 -10.58 -24.82
N LYS A 58 -1.96 -11.59 -24.01
CA LYS A 58 -2.68 -11.94 -22.76
C LYS A 58 -2.04 -11.37 -21.50
N ASN A 59 -0.73 -11.22 -21.50
CA ASN A 59 0.05 -10.72 -20.37
C ASN A 59 0.97 -9.60 -20.86
N MET A 60 1.24 -8.59 -20.04
CA MET A 60 2.08 -7.46 -20.42
C MET A 60 2.99 -7.01 -19.29
N PHE A 61 4.24 -6.72 -19.61
CA PHE A 61 5.17 -6.02 -18.73
C PHE A 61 5.36 -4.59 -19.24
N ILE A 62 5.02 -3.60 -18.41
CA ILE A 62 4.98 -2.19 -18.77
C ILE A 62 6.05 -1.48 -17.96
N ARG A 63 6.90 -0.71 -18.63
CA ARG A 63 7.90 0.14 -17.97
C ARG A 63 7.20 1.32 -17.29
N GLY A 64 7.48 1.56 -16.01
CA GLY A 64 6.81 2.61 -15.22
C GLY A 64 6.92 4.00 -15.84
N SER A 65 8.03 4.30 -16.52
CA SER A 65 8.27 5.59 -17.17
C SER A 65 7.32 5.92 -18.33
N VAL A 66 6.63 4.93 -18.91
CA VAL A 66 5.67 5.15 -20.01
C VAL A 66 4.22 5.22 -19.53
N VAL A 67 3.96 4.98 -18.25
CA VAL A 67 2.63 5.07 -17.65
C VAL A 67 2.26 6.55 -17.46
N ARG A 68 1.02 6.91 -17.78
CA ARG A 68 0.44 8.23 -17.50
C ARG A 68 -0.50 8.14 -16.29
N TYR A 69 -1.46 7.21 -16.31
CA TYR A 69 -2.41 7.01 -15.23
C TYR A 69 -2.60 5.53 -14.90
N VAL A 70 -2.89 5.24 -13.63
CA VAL A 70 -3.40 3.95 -13.17
C VAL A 70 -4.73 4.21 -12.49
N MET A 71 -5.81 3.71 -13.10
CA MET A 71 -7.17 3.83 -12.61
C MET A 71 -7.47 2.63 -11.72
N LEU A 72 -7.92 2.92 -10.50
CA LEU A 72 -8.11 1.95 -9.44
C LEU A 72 -9.58 1.88 -9.02
N PRO A 73 -10.10 0.68 -8.69
CA PRO A 73 -11.40 0.56 -8.04
C PRO A 73 -11.35 1.21 -6.66
N ARG A 74 -12.30 2.12 -6.39
CA ARG A 74 -12.35 2.89 -5.14
C ARG A 74 -12.46 1.98 -3.90
N SER A 75 -13.11 0.83 -4.02
CA SER A 75 -13.27 -0.15 -2.94
C SER A 75 -11.95 -0.75 -2.45
N GLU A 76 -10.92 -0.76 -3.30
CA GLU A 76 -9.61 -1.35 -3.01
C GLU A 76 -8.60 -0.34 -2.44
N VAL A 77 -9.03 0.92 -2.28
CA VAL A 77 -8.16 2.01 -1.83
C VAL A 77 -8.66 2.55 -0.50
N ASP A 78 -7.93 2.23 0.58
CA ASP A 78 -8.10 2.90 1.86
C ASP A 78 -7.45 4.29 1.80
N VAL A 79 -8.28 5.31 1.59
CA VAL A 79 -7.86 6.71 1.46
C VAL A 79 -7.26 7.22 2.77
N GLY A 80 -7.79 6.81 3.93
CA GLY A 80 -7.29 7.26 5.23
C GLY A 80 -5.87 6.78 5.48
N LEU A 81 -5.61 5.48 5.22
CA LEU A 81 -4.26 4.92 5.29
C LEU A 81 -3.29 5.56 4.31
N LEU A 82 -3.75 5.88 3.09
CA LEU A 82 -2.92 6.52 2.07
C LEU A 82 -2.55 7.96 2.46
N GLU A 83 -3.50 8.74 2.99
CA GLU A 83 -3.24 10.09 3.51
C GLU A 83 -2.24 10.06 4.66
N ASP A 84 -2.45 9.16 5.61
CA ASP A 84 -1.56 8.94 6.75
C ASP A 84 -0.14 8.55 6.33
N ALA A 85 -0.02 7.64 5.36
CA ALA A 85 1.26 7.22 4.81
C ALA A 85 1.95 8.35 4.03
N THR A 86 1.17 9.21 3.38
CA THR A 86 1.69 10.40 2.68
C THR A 86 2.29 11.40 3.67
N ARG A 87 1.62 11.65 4.80
CA ARG A 87 2.16 12.50 5.89
C ARG A 87 3.48 11.98 6.44
N ARG A 88 3.65 10.66 6.50
CA ARG A 88 4.87 10.00 7.02
C ARG A 88 5.94 9.74 5.94
N GLY A 89 5.60 9.85 4.66
CA GLY A 89 6.47 9.49 3.53
C GLY A 89 6.65 7.98 3.29
N GLU A 90 5.95 7.12 4.04
CA GLU A 90 6.09 5.67 4.00
C GLU A 90 4.76 4.96 4.35
N LEU A 91 4.40 3.97 3.52
CA LEU A 91 3.38 2.98 3.83
C LEU A 91 4.06 1.72 4.35
N ARG A 92 3.89 1.43 5.65
CA ARG A 92 4.38 0.20 6.28
C ARG A 92 3.41 -0.94 5.98
N ILE A 93 3.84 -1.88 5.16
CA ILE A 93 3.13 -3.14 4.96
C ILE A 93 3.61 -4.09 6.06
N VAL A 94 2.75 -4.35 7.04
CA VAL A 94 3.05 -5.31 8.09
C VAL A 94 2.78 -6.72 7.53
N PRO A 95 3.78 -7.62 7.45
CA PRO A 95 3.55 -8.99 7.03
C PRO A 95 2.56 -9.67 7.99
N GLN A 96 1.67 -10.53 7.47
CA GLN A 96 0.67 -11.23 8.27
C GLN A 96 1.27 -12.03 9.45
N ALA A 97 2.50 -12.52 9.28
CA ALA A 97 3.25 -13.21 10.34
C ALA A 97 3.61 -12.32 11.55
N GLU A 98 3.69 -11.00 11.38
CA GLU A 98 4.02 -10.04 12.43
C GLU A 98 2.77 -9.52 13.16
N LEU A 99 1.64 -9.42 12.45
CA LEU A 99 0.31 -9.16 13.02
C LEU A 99 -0.11 -10.23 14.06
N LEU A 100 0.30 -11.48 13.87
CA LEU A 100 0.04 -12.55 14.84
C LEU A 100 0.91 -12.44 16.10
N ARG A 101 2.05 -11.74 16.04
CA ARG A 101 2.94 -11.55 17.19
C ARG A 101 2.54 -10.37 18.07
N SER A 102 1.84 -9.37 17.53
CA SER A 102 1.38 -8.20 18.29
C SER A 102 0.17 -8.48 19.19
N VAL A 103 -0.54 -9.60 19.01
CA VAL A 103 -1.65 -10.02 19.90
C VAL A 103 -1.15 -10.52 21.27
N HIS A 104 0.16 -10.76 21.44
CA HIS A 104 0.75 -11.33 22.67
C HIS A 104 1.54 -10.33 23.54
N VAL A 105 1.30 -9.02 23.44
CA VAL A 105 1.89 -8.07 24.40
C VAL A 105 1.02 -7.99 25.65
N PRO A 106 1.43 -8.53 26.82
CA PRO A 106 0.74 -8.24 28.06
C PRO A 106 0.86 -6.74 28.34
N VAL A 107 -0.29 -6.06 28.42
CA VAL A 107 -0.38 -4.67 28.87
C VAL A 107 0.01 -4.64 30.34
N SER A 108 1.29 -4.42 30.63
CA SER A 108 1.72 -3.98 31.96
C SER A 108 2.24 -2.55 31.83
N LEU A 109 1.30 -1.61 31.88
CA LEU A 109 1.59 -0.20 32.11
C LEU A 109 2.22 -0.09 33.51
N LYS A 110 3.53 0.09 33.59
CA LYS A 110 4.17 0.60 34.81
C LYS A 110 3.84 2.09 34.91
N ILE A 111 2.83 2.42 35.70
CA ILE A 111 2.56 3.80 36.11
C ILE A 111 3.77 4.28 36.94
N PRO A 112 4.44 5.39 36.58
CA PRO A 112 5.49 5.95 37.41
C PRO A 112 4.82 6.71 38.57
N THR A 113 4.75 6.10 39.75
CA THR A 113 4.32 6.80 40.96
C THR A 113 5.44 7.74 41.42
N ARG A 114 5.23 9.04 41.20
CA ARG A 114 5.98 10.09 41.92
C ARG A 114 5.05 11.28 42.15
N VAL A 115 4.45 11.40 43.34
CA VAL A 115 4.30 12.67 44.08
C VAL A 115 4.19 12.37 45.58
N ALA A 116 4.84 13.23 46.36
CA ALA A 116 5.08 13.30 47.79
C ALA A 116 3.85 13.26 48.72
N ALA A 117 4.11 12.83 49.96
CA ALA A 117 3.51 13.41 51.15
C ALA A 117 4.61 13.68 52.18
N MET A 118 4.86 14.96 52.39
CA MET A 118 5.65 15.57 53.45
C MET A 118 4.78 15.58 54.73
N ASN A 119 5.42 15.47 55.91
CA ASN A 119 5.05 16.06 57.21
C ASN A 119 4.83 15.12 58.43
N TYR A 120 5.80 15.23 59.35
CA TYR A 120 5.66 15.53 60.79
C TYR A 120 4.85 14.59 61.71
N HIS A 121 5.50 13.86 62.62
CA HIS A 121 5.62 14.24 64.05
C HIS A 121 6.44 13.23 64.88
N SER A 122 7.00 13.76 65.95
CA SER A 122 7.86 13.26 67.02
C SER A 122 7.32 12.11 67.90
N ASN A 123 8.25 11.32 68.47
CA ASN A 123 8.40 10.98 69.91
C ASN A 123 9.58 9.98 70.06
N GLN A 124 10.70 10.28 70.75
CA GLN A 124 10.89 10.17 72.21
C GLN A 124 10.31 8.84 72.72
N TYR A 125 11.07 7.79 73.04
CA TYR A 125 12.18 7.64 73.99
C TYR A 125 13.11 6.49 73.58
#